data_AF-A0A1X0DGK1-F1
#
_entry.id   AF-A0A1X0DGK1-F1
#
_cell.length_a   1.000
_cell.length_b   1.000
_cell.length_c   1.000
_cell.angle_alpha   90.00
_cell.angle_beta   90.00
_cell.angle_gamma   90.00
#
_symmetry.space_group_name_H-M   'P 1'
#
loop_
_entity.id
_entity.type
_entity.pdbx_description
1 polymer ?
#
loop_
_entity_poly.entity_id
_entity_poly.type
_entity_poly.pdbx_seq_one_letter_code
_entity_poly.pdbx_strand_id
1 'polypeptide(L)'
;MAQPVDLLHHPVVTAAIGTGAYAWDGASLAYRLATRVPVFGSQLESSTNALSRRGEDAVASGISSIRPLATAIAIQVVQQTLAEMDLTKMVRDQVDINALVNTINIDAIIDRIDLIGLANSVIDGVDLPKIIRDSTMSVTTGAIGNVRATGERADAMVSGIVNRVLGRSDSSEPAEVAD
;
A
#
# COMPACT_ATOMS: atom_id res chain seq x y z
N MET A 1 -11.29 17.51 51.14
CA MET A 1 -10.78 18.60 52.01
C MET A 1 -9.45 19.05 51.42
N ALA A 2 -9.49 20.07 50.56
CA ALA A 2 -8.32 20.63 49.89
C ALA A 2 -7.92 21.92 50.61
N GLN A 3 -6.67 22.03 51.02
CA GLN A 3 -6.10 23.29 51.51
C GLN A 3 -5.48 24.03 50.31
N PRO A 4 -5.87 25.28 50.02
CA PRO A 4 -5.18 26.09 49.02
C PRO A 4 -3.88 26.62 49.61
N VAL A 5 -2.76 26.37 48.93
CA VAL A 5 -1.46 26.95 49.28
C VAL A 5 -1.45 28.40 48.80
N ASP A 6 -1.42 29.31 49.76
CA ASP A 6 -1.41 30.76 49.58
C ASP A 6 -0.07 31.22 48.99
N LEU A 7 -0.05 31.48 47.68
CA LEU A 7 1.15 31.84 46.91
C LEU A 7 1.28 33.35 46.65
N LEU A 8 0.53 34.19 47.37
CA LEU A 8 0.38 35.62 47.07
C LEU A 8 1.34 36.56 47.82
N HIS A 9 2.30 36.05 48.60
CA HIS A 9 3.17 36.90 49.44
C HIS A 9 4.69 36.72 49.20
N HIS A 10 5.13 36.29 48.01
CA HIS A 10 6.56 36.24 47.70
C HIS A 10 6.98 37.32 46.69
N PRO A 11 7.88 38.27 47.05
CA PRO A 11 8.24 39.44 46.23
C PRO A 11 9.04 39.12 44.96
N VAL A 12 9.18 37.85 44.59
CA VAL A 12 9.97 37.38 43.44
C VAL A 12 9.09 36.74 42.35
N VAL A 13 7.80 36.48 42.60
CA VAL A 13 6.92 35.75 41.66
C VAL A 13 6.04 36.67 40.80
N THR A 14 5.97 37.98 41.08
CA THR A 14 5.13 38.95 40.32
C THR A 14 5.78 39.47 39.03
N ALA A 15 6.85 38.85 38.52
CA ALA A 15 7.54 39.34 37.32
C ALA A 15 7.28 38.50 36.05
N ALA A 16 6.60 37.35 36.13
CA ALA A 16 6.60 36.38 35.02
C ALA A 16 5.26 35.69 34.72
N ILE A 17 4.12 36.31 35.01
CA ILE A 17 2.82 35.83 34.52
C ILE A 17 2.10 37.00 33.84
N GLY A 18 2.21 37.03 32.52
CA GLY A 18 1.62 38.04 31.66
C GLY A 18 1.78 37.69 30.17
N THR A 19 1.48 36.45 29.80
CA THR A 19 1.32 36.04 28.39
C THR A 19 -0.14 36.22 27.99
N GLY A 20 -0.42 37.17 27.10
CA GLY A 20 -1.71 37.28 26.45
C GLY A 20 -1.86 38.57 25.66
N ALA A 21 -1.37 38.56 24.42
CA ALA A 21 -1.50 39.60 23.41
C ALA A 21 -0.79 40.92 23.74
N TYR A 22 0.33 41.20 23.11
CA TYR A 22 0.51 42.31 22.17
C TYR A 22 1.87 42.16 21.50
N ALA A 23 1.91 42.60 20.25
CA ALA A 23 2.91 42.32 19.26
C ALA A 23 4.31 42.81 19.63
N TRP A 24 5.30 42.20 18.97
CA TRP A 24 6.53 42.80 18.44
C TRP A 24 6.72 44.29 18.80
N ASP A 25 7.84 44.61 19.48
CA ASP A 25 8.30 45.95 19.89
C ASP A 25 8.10 46.36 21.38
N GLY A 26 8.16 45.39 22.30
CA GLY A 26 8.22 45.66 23.75
C GLY A 26 9.64 45.92 24.31
N ALA A 27 10.69 45.47 23.59
CA ALA A 27 12.07 45.57 24.08
C ALA A 27 12.61 47.00 24.10
N SER A 28 12.07 47.89 23.27
CA SER A 28 12.54 49.28 23.10
C SER A 28 11.98 50.24 24.15
N LEU A 29 10.81 49.95 24.73
CA LEU A 29 10.12 50.82 25.70
C LEU A 29 10.62 50.64 27.13
N ALA A 30 10.92 49.40 27.55
CA ALA A 30 11.57 49.15 28.85
C ALA A 30 12.97 49.79 28.91
N TYR A 31 13.71 49.78 27.80
CA TYR A 31 15.03 50.39 27.69
C TYR A 31 14.98 51.92 27.83
N ARG A 32 13.96 52.58 27.25
CA ARG A 32 13.82 54.04 27.27
C ARG A 32 13.34 54.62 28.60
N LEU A 33 12.62 53.84 29.41
CA LEU A 33 12.25 54.27 30.76
C LEU A 33 13.41 54.12 31.75
N ALA A 34 14.29 53.12 31.56
CA ALA A 34 15.48 52.93 32.39
C ALA A 34 16.51 54.06 32.22
N THR A 35 16.63 54.66 31.03
CA THR A 35 17.62 55.71 30.74
C THR A 35 17.25 57.11 31.23
N ARG A 36 16.06 57.31 31.83
CA ARG A 36 15.57 58.65 32.24
C ARG A 36 15.60 58.90 33.75
N VAL A 37 16.34 58.10 34.51
CA VAL A 37 16.64 58.38 35.92
C VAL A 37 18.00 59.09 36.02
N PRO A 38 18.03 60.41 36.28
CA PRO A 38 19.23 61.26 36.12
C PRO A 38 20.28 61.12 37.23
N VAL A 39 20.29 60.04 38.02
CA VAL A 39 21.22 59.86 39.15
C VAL A 39 22.20 58.69 38.96
N PHE A 40 22.03 57.85 37.93
CA PHE A 40 22.91 56.69 37.69
C PHE A 40 23.58 56.70 36.30
N GLY A 41 23.96 57.88 35.80
CA GLY A 41 24.56 58.05 34.47
C GLY A 41 26.01 57.54 34.32
N SER A 42 26.80 57.41 35.40
CA SER A 42 28.24 57.07 35.30
C SER A 42 28.60 55.63 35.65
N GLN A 43 27.64 54.79 36.04
CA GLN A 43 27.85 53.35 36.32
C GLN A 43 27.32 52.44 35.20
N LEU A 44 26.63 53.01 34.20
CA LEU A 44 25.97 52.25 33.13
C LEU A 44 26.88 51.98 31.91
N GLU A 45 27.93 52.75 31.69
CA GLU A 45 28.86 52.52 30.56
C GLU A 45 29.83 51.36 30.80
N SER A 46 30.17 51.06 32.06
CA SER A 46 31.09 49.96 32.40
C SER A 46 30.38 48.60 32.53
N SER A 47 29.07 48.57 32.77
CA SER A 47 28.31 47.35 33.01
C SER A 47 27.72 46.72 31.74
N THR A 48 27.48 47.50 30.68
CA THR A 48 26.89 47.03 29.41
C THR A 48 27.83 46.15 28.59
N ASN A 49 29.14 46.43 28.62
CA ASN A 49 30.14 45.60 27.92
C ASN A 49 30.37 44.25 28.60
N ALA A 50 30.26 44.19 29.94
CA ALA A 50 30.33 42.94 30.70
C ALA A 50 29.06 42.10 30.57
N LEU A 51 27.89 42.74 30.43
CA LEU A 51 26.61 42.07 30.16
C LEU A 51 26.49 41.56 28.72
N SER A 52 27.02 42.29 27.73
CA SER A 52 27.00 41.85 26.32
C SER A 52 27.82 40.58 26.08
N ARG A 53 29.03 40.48 26.66
CA ARG A 53 29.86 39.27 26.53
C ARG A 53 29.28 38.06 27.27
N ARG A 54 28.61 38.28 28.41
CA ARG A 54 27.95 37.21 29.18
C ARG A 54 26.62 36.76 28.58
N GLY A 55 25.95 37.64 27.84
CA GLY A 55 24.72 37.36 27.12
C GLY A 55 24.93 36.39 25.96
N GLU A 56 26.02 36.53 25.19
CA GLU A 56 26.33 35.62 24.08
C GLU A 56 26.59 34.17 24.54
N ASP A 57 27.33 33.98 25.63
CA ASP A 57 27.60 32.64 26.19
C ASP A 57 26.35 31.99 26.84
N ALA A 58 25.48 32.80 27.44
CA ALA A 58 24.23 32.33 28.04
C ALA A 58 23.18 31.96 26.98
N VAL A 59 23.10 32.72 25.88
CA VAL A 59 22.22 32.41 24.74
C VAL A 59 22.71 31.19 23.99
N ALA A 60 24.02 31.02 23.81
CA ALA A 60 24.61 29.83 23.19
C ALA A 60 24.31 28.54 24.00
N SER A 61 24.35 28.61 25.33
CA SER A 61 24.08 27.46 26.22
C SER A 61 22.58 27.16 26.43
N GLY A 62 21.72 28.16 26.31
CA GLY A 62 20.27 28.01 26.44
C GLY A 62 19.61 27.31 25.25
N ILE A 63 20.15 27.51 24.04
CA ILE A 63 19.59 26.95 22.80
C ILE A 63 19.92 25.47 22.63
N SER A 64 21.08 24.99 23.13
CA SER A 64 21.48 23.59 23.01
C SER A 64 20.73 22.64 23.96
N SER A 65 20.16 23.15 25.05
CA SER A 65 19.53 22.35 26.10
C SER A 65 18.06 21.99 25.81
N ILE A 66 17.38 22.76 24.95
CA ILE A 66 15.95 22.55 24.63
C ILE A 66 15.78 21.67 23.39
N ARG A 67 16.78 21.61 22.49
CA ARG A 67 16.74 20.77 21.28
C ARG A 67 16.38 19.29 21.54
N PRO A 68 17.02 18.56 22.48
CA PRO A 68 16.70 17.15 22.66
C PRO A 68 15.28 16.92 23.18
N LEU A 69 14.78 17.83 24.04
CA LEU A 69 13.41 17.77 24.55
C LEU A 69 12.38 18.13 23.47
N ALA A 70 12.66 19.14 22.64
CA ALA A 70 11.81 19.51 21.51
C ALA A 70 11.71 18.38 20.47
N THR A 71 12.82 17.70 20.18
CA THR A 71 12.81 16.53 19.28
C THR A 71 12.02 15.37 19.87
N ALA A 72 12.14 15.09 21.18
CA ALA A 72 11.36 14.04 21.83
C ALA A 72 9.85 14.33 21.76
N ILE A 73 9.45 15.58 22.04
CA ILE A 73 8.05 16.01 21.94
C ILE A 73 7.56 15.93 20.50
N ALA A 74 8.34 16.39 19.52
CA ALA A 74 7.96 16.33 18.11
C ALA A 74 7.75 14.90 17.61
N ILE A 75 8.64 13.97 17.96
CA ILE A 75 8.50 12.55 17.64
C ILE A 75 7.23 11.98 18.29
N GLN A 76 6.95 12.32 19.54
CA GLN A 76 5.78 11.82 20.25
C GLN A 76 4.47 12.35 19.65
N VAL A 77 4.42 13.64 19.26
CA VAL A 77 3.26 14.23 18.56
C VAL A 77 3.05 13.56 17.21
N VAL A 78 4.11 13.32 16.44
CA VAL A 78 4.02 12.65 15.13
C VAL A 78 3.53 11.21 15.27
N GLN A 79 4.05 10.45 16.25
CA GLN A 79 3.60 9.08 16.50
C GLN A 79 2.13 9.02 16.92
N GLN A 80 1.70 9.91 17.81
CA GLN A 80 0.31 10.00 18.24
C GLN A 80 -0.61 10.36 17.06
N THR A 81 -0.18 11.32 16.23
CA THR A 81 -0.92 11.74 15.03
C THR A 81 -1.02 10.59 14.02
N LEU A 82 0.06 9.86 13.76
CA LEU A 82 0.07 8.68 12.88
C LEU A 82 -0.80 7.54 13.41
N ALA A 83 -0.92 7.38 14.73
CA ALA A 83 -1.76 6.36 15.35
C ALA A 83 -3.26 6.70 15.26
N GLU A 84 -3.60 7.99 15.29
CA GLU A 84 -4.98 8.48 15.13
C GLU A 84 -5.40 8.60 13.65
N MET A 85 -4.43 8.75 12.73
CA MET A 85 -4.66 8.80 11.29
C MET A 85 -4.90 7.40 10.70
N ASP A 86 -6.02 7.24 10.00
CA ASP A 86 -6.26 6.07 9.15
C ASP A 86 -5.37 6.18 7.90
N LEU A 87 -4.16 5.61 7.99
CA LEU A 87 -3.18 5.60 6.92
C LEU A 87 -3.71 4.92 5.65
N THR A 88 -4.64 3.96 5.78
CA THR A 88 -5.22 3.28 4.61
C THR A 88 -6.10 4.23 3.81
N LYS A 89 -6.94 5.02 4.49
CA LYS A 89 -7.74 6.07 3.82
C LYS A 89 -6.85 7.17 3.24
N MET A 90 -5.85 7.64 3.99
CA MET A 90 -4.92 8.65 3.49
C MET A 90 -4.18 8.18 2.24
N VAL A 91 -3.65 6.96 2.22
CA VAL A 91 -2.97 6.41 1.05
C VAL A 91 -3.96 6.26 -0.11
N ARG A 92 -5.19 5.80 0.14
CA ARG A 92 -6.19 5.65 -0.92
C ARG A 92 -6.59 6.99 -1.56
N ASP A 93 -6.78 8.02 -0.75
CA ASP A 93 -7.37 9.29 -1.20
C ASP A 93 -6.31 10.29 -1.66
N GLN A 94 -5.08 10.22 -1.13
CA GLN A 94 -4.03 11.20 -1.36
C GLN A 94 -2.81 10.66 -2.12
N VAL A 95 -2.64 9.33 -2.24
CA VAL A 95 -1.54 8.71 -2.99
C VAL A 95 -2.04 8.10 -4.28
N ASP A 96 -1.48 8.55 -5.40
CA ASP A 96 -1.70 7.88 -6.70
C ASP A 96 -0.89 6.58 -6.75
N ILE A 97 -1.57 5.48 -6.40
CA ILE A 97 -0.99 4.14 -6.41
C ILE A 97 -0.58 3.73 -7.84
N ASN A 98 -1.26 4.20 -8.88
CA ASN A 98 -0.90 3.85 -10.26
C ASN A 98 0.44 4.51 -10.64
N ALA A 99 0.62 5.78 -10.30
CA ALA A 99 1.91 6.46 -10.49
C ALA A 99 3.04 5.76 -9.72
N LEU A 100 2.78 5.30 -8.50
CA LEU A 100 3.74 4.54 -7.69
C LEU A 100 4.05 3.17 -8.31
N VAL A 101 3.06 2.40 -8.73
CA VAL A 101 3.25 1.09 -9.37
C VAL A 101 4.07 1.21 -10.65
N ASN A 102 3.92 2.29 -11.41
CA ASN A 102 4.73 2.55 -12.61
C ASN A 102 6.22 2.77 -12.32
N THR A 103 6.59 3.11 -11.08
CA THR A 103 8.01 3.20 -10.67
C THR A 103 8.59 1.85 -10.26
N ILE A 104 7.76 0.83 -10.08
CA ILE A 104 8.21 -0.52 -9.70
C ILE A 104 8.64 -1.26 -10.97
N ASN A 105 9.90 -1.73 -10.99
CA ASN A 105 10.37 -2.63 -12.03
C ASN A 105 9.82 -4.04 -11.79
N ILE A 106 8.71 -4.37 -12.45
CA ILE A 106 8.05 -5.67 -12.34
C ILE A 106 8.94 -6.78 -12.93
N ASP A 107 9.69 -6.51 -13.99
CA ASP A 107 10.58 -7.50 -14.62
C ASP A 107 11.65 -7.98 -13.62
N ALA A 108 12.26 -7.06 -12.88
CA ALA A 108 13.24 -7.38 -11.84
C ALA A 108 12.65 -8.16 -10.64
N ILE A 109 11.33 -8.07 -10.43
CA ILE A 109 10.61 -8.88 -9.43
C ILE A 109 10.33 -10.27 -10.01
N ILE A 110 9.88 -10.36 -11.26
CA ILE A 110 9.62 -11.62 -11.96
C ILE A 110 10.88 -12.48 -12.03
N ASP A 111 12.04 -11.87 -12.28
CA ASP A 111 13.34 -12.56 -12.31
C ASP A 111 13.72 -13.23 -10.97
N ARG A 112 13.10 -12.81 -9.86
CA ARG A 112 13.30 -13.40 -8.53
C ARG A 112 12.29 -14.49 -8.20
N ILE A 113 11.24 -14.64 -9.00
CA ILE A 113 10.22 -15.66 -8.82
C ILE A 113 10.70 -16.94 -9.50
N ASP A 114 10.65 -18.07 -8.78
CA ASP A 114 10.85 -19.39 -9.40
C ASP A 114 9.61 -19.78 -10.22
N LEU A 115 9.58 -19.30 -11.46
CA LEU A 115 8.50 -19.61 -12.39
C LEU A 115 8.47 -21.09 -12.77
N ILE A 116 9.60 -21.80 -12.73
CA ILE A 116 9.67 -23.22 -13.04
C ILE A 116 9.02 -24.03 -11.91
N GLY A 117 9.38 -23.74 -10.66
CA GLY A 117 8.74 -24.33 -9.48
C GLY A 117 7.24 -24.03 -9.43
N LEU A 118 6.84 -22.78 -9.72
CA LEU A 118 5.43 -22.40 -9.82
C LEU A 118 4.71 -23.17 -10.93
N ALA A 119 5.31 -23.28 -12.13
CA ALA A 119 4.72 -24.02 -13.24
C ALA A 119 4.54 -25.50 -12.91
N ASN A 120 5.52 -26.13 -12.26
CA ASN A 120 5.40 -27.51 -11.79
C ASN A 120 4.27 -27.66 -10.77
N SER A 121 4.15 -26.73 -9.81
CA SER A 121 3.03 -26.75 -8.85
C SER A 121 1.66 -26.59 -9.54
N VAL A 122 1.58 -25.79 -10.61
CA VAL A 122 0.35 -25.66 -11.40
C VAL A 122 0.06 -26.97 -12.16
N ILE A 123 1.08 -27.59 -12.76
CA ILE A 123 0.97 -28.87 -13.47
C ILE A 123 0.51 -29.99 -12.53
N ASP A 124 1.06 -30.06 -11.32
CA ASP A 124 0.69 -31.06 -10.31
C ASP A 124 -0.76 -30.90 -9.84
N GLY A 125 -1.30 -29.68 -9.89
CA GLY A 125 -2.72 -29.40 -9.63
C GLY A 125 -3.66 -29.85 -10.76
N VAL A 126 -3.12 -30.09 -11.97
CA VAL A 126 -3.88 -30.59 -13.11
C VAL A 126 -3.83 -32.11 -13.13
N ASP A 127 -5.00 -32.76 -13.15
CA ASP A 127 -5.11 -34.22 -13.31
C ASP A 127 -4.84 -34.63 -14.77
N LEU A 128 -3.57 -34.53 -15.17
CA LEU A 128 -3.10 -34.97 -16.49
C LEU A 128 -3.43 -36.45 -16.76
N PRO A 129 -3.29 -37.40 -15.80
CA PRO A 129 -3.70 -38.78 -16.03
C PRO A 129 -5.16 -38.94 -16.46
N LYS A 130 -6.08 -38.23 -15.80
CA LYS A 130 -7.50 -38.22 -16.19
C LYS A 130 -7.71 -37.56 -17.54
N ILE A 131 -7.13 -36.39 -17.79
CA ILE A 131 -7.26 -35.70 -19.08
C ILE A 131 -6.75 -36.58 -20.23
N ILE A 132 -5.60 -37.24 -20.04
CA ILE A 132 -5.02 -38.16 -21.03
C ILE A 132 -5.95 -39.36 -21.24
N ARG A 133 -6.47 -39.97 -20.16
CA ARG A 133 -7.40 -41.10 -20.26
C ARG A 133 -8.68 -40.70 -21.00
N ASP A 134 -9.29 -39.58 -20.62
CA ASP A 134 -10.55 -39.12 -21.18
C ASP A 134 -10.38 -38.73 -22.66
N SER A 135 -9.27 -38.05 -23.00
CA SER A 135 -8.93 -37.69 -24.39
C SER A 135 -8.61 -38.93 -25.24
N THR A 136 -7.85 -39.88 -24.70
CA THR A 136 -7.51 -41.14 -25.40
C THR A 136 -8.76 -41.99 -25.59
N MET A 137 -9.65 -42.04 -24.60
CA MET A 137 -10.90 -42.81 -24.68
C MET A 137 -11.85 -42.21 -25.72
N SER A 138 -11.95 -40.88 -25.80
CA SER A 138 -12.72 -40.19 -26.84
C SER A 138 -12.17 -40.49 -28.23
N VAL A 139 -10.86 -40.34 -28.44
CA VAL A 139 -10.20 -40.65 -29.72
C VAL A 139 -10.33 -42.12 -30.11
N THR A 140 -10.15 -43.03 -29.16
CA THR A 140 -10.27 -44.49 -29.40
C THR A 140 -11.71 -44.87 -29.77
N THR A 141 -12.70 -44.31 -29.07
CA THR A 141 -14.12 -44.57 -29.35
C THR A 141 -14.51 -44.05 -30.73
N GLY A 142 -14.06 -42.84 -31.09
CA GLY A 142 -14.28 -42.27 -32.42
C GLY A 142 -13.61 -43.09 -33.53
N ALA A 143 -12.36 -43.53 -33.32
CA ALA A 143 -11.62 -44.33 -34.29
C ALA A 143 -12.29 -45.70 -34.54
N ILE A 144 -12.71 -46.40 -33.48
CA ILE A 144 -13.41 -47.69 -33.61
C ILE A 144 -14.77 -47.49 -34.31
N GLY A 145 -15.50 -46.43 -33.98
CA GLY A 145 -16.76 -46.09 -34.66
C GLY A 145 -16.57 -45.89 -36.16
N ASN A 146 -15.51 -45.17 -36.55
CA ASN A 146 -15.18 -44.93 -37.96
C ASN A 146 -14.80 -46.21 -38.71
N VAL A 147 -14.05 -47.12 -38.07
CA VAL A 147 -13.72 -48.43 -38.67
C VAL A 147 -14.98 -49.26 -38.92
N ARG A 148 -15.91 -49.30 -37.96
CA ARG A 148 -17.20 -50.01 -38.14
C ARG A 148 -18.02 -49.43 -39.28
N ALA A 149 -18.18 -48.10 -39.31
CA ALA A 149 -18.91 -47.43 -40.38
C ALA A 149 -18.23 -47.63 -41.76
N THR A 150 -16.91 -47.82 -41.80
CA THR A 150 -16.18 -48.12 -43.04
C THR A 150 -16.41 -49.57 -43.48
N GLY A 151 -16.40 -50.52 -42.54
CA GLY A 151 -16.74 -51.93 -42.80
C GLY A 151 -18.15 -52.12 -43.35
N GLU A 152 -19.15 -51.51 -42.72
CA GLU A 152 -20.55 -51.58 -43.18
C GLU A 152 -20.72 -51.06 -44.61
N ARG A 153 -20.00 -49.97 -44.97
CA ARG A 153 -20.01 -49.44 -46.34
C ARG A 153 -19.30 -50.37 -47.32
N ALA A 154 -18.17 -50.95 -46.94
CA ALA A 154 -17.44 -51.90 -47.79
C ALA A 154 -18.29 -53.15 -48.06
N ASP A 155 -18.95 -53.69 -47.03
CA ASP A 155 -19.81 -54.86 -47.14
C ASP A 155 -21.05 -54.59 -48.00
N ALA A 156 -21.64 -53.39 -47.88
CA ALA A 156 -22.74 -52.96 -48.75
C ALA A 156 -22.31 -52.86 -50.23
N MET A 157 -21.10 -52.36 -50.50
CA MET A 157 -20.54 -52.31 -51.86
C MET A 157 -20.32 -53.71 -52.43
N VAL A 158 -19.76 -54.63 -51.64
CA VAL A 158 -19.54 -56.03 -52.06
C VAL A 158 -20.87 -56.73 -52.32
N SER A 159 -21.86 -56.56 -51.44
CA SER A 159 -23.20 -57.16 -51.60
C SER A 159 -23.88 -56.71 -52.88
N GLY A 160 -23.75 -55.43 -53.26
CA GLY A 160 -24.26 -54.93 -54.53
C GLY A 160 -23.60 -55.59 -55.75
N ILE A 161 -22.28 -55.80 -55.71
CA ILE A 161 -21.54 -56.50 -56.78
C ILE A 161 -21.97 -57.97 -56.85
N VAL A 162 -22.06 -58.64 -55.70
CA VAL A 162 -22.45 -60.07 -55.61
C VAL A 162 -23.88 -60.28 -56.09
N ASN A 163 -24.84 -59.45 -55.66
CA ASN A 163 -26.23 -59.49 -56.14
C ASN A 163 -26.30 -59.29 -57.66
N ARG A 164 -25.48 -58.39 -58.21
CA ARG A 164 -25.41 -58.12 -59.65
C ARG A 164 -24.86 -59.31 -60.43
N VAL A 165 -23.83 -59.99 -59.93
CA VAL A 165 -23.23 -61.18 -60.57
C VAL A 165 -24.15 -62.39 -60.50
N LEU A 166 -24.89 -62.57 -59.39
CA LEU A 166 -25.85 -63.67 -59.22
C LEU A 166 -27.20 -63.44 -59.90
N GLY A 167 -27.40 -62.31 -60.58
CA GLY A 167 -28.63 -62.01 -61.31
C GLY A 167 -29.85 -61.77 -60.42
N ARG A 168 -29.65 -61.44 -59.13
CA ARG A 168 -30.75 -61.20 -58.19
C ARG A 168 -31.23 -59.76 -58.33
N SER A 169 -32.37 -59.56 -58.99
CA SER A 169 -33.12 -58.30 -58.96
C SER A 169 -34.02 -58.26 -57.73
N ASP A 170 -33.93 -57.20 -56.92
CA ASP A 170 -34.82 -56.98 -55.79
C ASP A 170 -36.25 -56.70 -56.28
N SER A 171 -37.06 -57.74 -56.44
CA SER A 171 -38.51 -57.63 -56.57
C SER A 171 -39.13 -57.48 -55.19
N SER A 172 -38.99 -56.29 -54.59
CA SER A 172 -39.80 -55.90 -53.44
C SER A 172 -41.05 -55.21 -53.96
N GLU A 173 -42.04 -56.03 -54.30
CA GLU A 173 -43.42 -55.61 -54.51
C GLU A 173 -43.96 -55.09 -53.17
N PRO A 174 -44.40 -53.83 -53.06
CA PRO A 174 -45.00 -53.34 -51.83
C PRO A 174 -46.37 -54.00 -51.69
N ALA A 175 -46.48 -54.92 -50.72
CA ALA A 175 -47.73 -55.55 -50.36
C ALA A 175 -48.74 -54.48 -49.92
N GLU A 176 -49.71 -54.27 -50.81
CA GLU A 176 -51.04 -53.72 -50.59
C GLU A 176 -51.60 -54.18 -49.24
N VAL A 177 -51.81 -53.23 -48.33
CA VAL A 177 -52.60 -53.43 -47.12
C VAL A 177 -53.99 -52.88 -47.42
N ALA A 178 -54.91 -53.79 -47.70
CA ALA A 178 -56.33 -53.53 -47.81
C ALA A 178 -57.02 -53.75 -46.44
N ASP A 179 -57.89 -52.78 -46.12
CA ASP A 179 -58.90 -52.70 -45.04
C ASP A 179 -58.40 -52.56 -43.57
#